data_AF-A0A0M9DV81-F1
#
_entry.id   AF-A0A0M9DV81-F1
#
_cell.length_a   1.000
_cell.length_b   1.000
_cell.length_c   1.000
_cell.angle_alpha   90.00
_cell.angle_beta   90.00
_cell.angle_gamma   90.00
#
_symmetry.space_group_name_H-M   'P 1'
#
loop_
_entity.id
_entity.type
_entity.pdbx_description
1 polymer ?
#
loop_
_entity_poly.entity_id
_entity_poly.type
_entity_poly.pdbx_seq_one_letter_code
_entity_poly.pdbx_strand_id
1 'polypeptide(L)' 'MLMKKLAPILAGVCFFASAAMYQIGSTNSNLTELKDTFWIPLPLGIVFAFLAFKNRKPS' A
#
# COMPACT_ATOMS: atom_id res chain seq x y z
N MET A 1 20.35 -0.32 7.54
CA MET A 1 19.73 -1.65 7.81
C MET A 1 18.22 -1.53 8.10
N LEU A 2 17.78 -0.49 8.82
CA LEU A 2 16.38 -0.19 9.15
C LEU A 2 15.45 -0.12 7.91
N MET A 3 15.81 0.66 6.89
CA MET A 3 14.99 0.83 5.68
C MET A 3 14.78 -0.46 4.86
N LYS A 4 15.71 -1.43 4.95
CA LYS A 4 15.61 -2.72 4.22
C LYS A 4 14.50 -3.61 4.77
N LYS A 5 14.19 -3.49 6.07
CA LYS A 5 13.12 -4.23 6.74
C LYS A 5 11.81 -3.45 6.73
N LEU A 6 11.85 -2.13 6.77
CA LEU A 6 10.67 -1.26 6.73
C LEU A 6 10.02 -1.18 5.34
N ALA A 7 10.80 -1.16 4.26
CA ALA A 7 10.26 -1.07 2.90
C ALA A 7 9.20 -2.16 2.57
N PRO A 8 9.43 -3.47 2.86
CA PRO A 8 8.40 -4.47 2.61
C PRO A 8 7.18 -4.36 3.55
N ILE A 9 7.37 -3.89 4.79
CA ILE A 9 6.28 -3.66 5.74
C ILE A 9 5.39 -2.51 5.25
N LEU A 10 6.01 -1.39 4.86
CA LEU A 10 5.32 -0.22 4.30
C LEU A 10 4.58 -0.56 3.01
N ALA A 11 5.21 -1.34 2.12
CA ALA A 11 4.55 -1.83 0.92
C ALA A 11 3.28 -2.65 1.25
N GLY A 12 3.40 -3.60 2.20
CA GLY A 12 2.27 -4.40 2.66
C GLY A 12 1.13 -3.56 3.24
N VAL A 13 1.46 -2.59 4.11
CA VAL A 13 0.48 -1.66 4.70
C VAL A 13 -0.23 -0.84 3.63
N CYS A 14 0.49 -0.33 2.63
CA CYS A 14 -0.12 0.42 1.52
C CYS A 14 -1.10 -0.43 0.69
N PHE A 15 -0.75 -1.68 0.37
CA PHE A 15 -1.67 -2.57 -0.35
C PHE A 15 -2.90 -2.94 0.50
N PHE A 16 -2.69 -3.24 1.79
CA PHE A 16 -3.79 -3.51 2.72
C PHE A 16 -4.71 -2.30 2.89
N ALA A 17 -4.16 -1.10 3.03
CA ALA A 17 -4.92 0.13 3.15
C ALA A 17 -5.75 0.40 1.90
N SER A 18 -5.17 0.21 0.70
CA SER A 18 -5.91 0.33 -0.56
C SER A 18 -7.09 -0.64 -0.65
N ALA A 19 -6.86 -1.92 -0.31
CA ALA A 19 -7.91 -2.93 -0.30
C ALA A 19 -9.02 -2.62 0.73
N ALA A 20 -8.63 -2.23 1.95
CA ALA A 20 -9.57 -1.86 3.00
C ALA A 20 -10.40 -0.62 2.63
N MET A 21 -9.78 0.41 2.03
CA MET A 21 -10.47 1.61 1.56
C MET A 21 -11.51 1.27 0.48
N TYR A 22 -11.14 0.43 -0.50
CA TYR A 22 -12.06 0.00 -1.54
C TYR A 22 -13.24 -0.79 -0.97
N GLN A 23 -12.99 -1.71 -0.04
CA GLN A 23 -14.03 -2.56 0.56
C GLN A 23 -14.95 -1.78 1.51
N ILE A 24 -14.41 -0.88 2.32
CA ILE A 24 -15.21 -0.04 3.22
C ILE A 24 -16.05 0.94 2.41
N GLY A 25 -15.45 1.59 1.41
CA GLY A 25 -16.14 2.55 0.55
C GLY A 25 -17.16 1.93 -0.40
N SER A 26 -17.05 0.63 -0.72
CA SER A 26 -18.08 -0.10 -1.46
C SER A 26 -19.26 -0.57 -0.60
N THR A 27 -19.06 -0.65 0.72
CA THR A 27 -20.08 -1.16 1.65
C THR A 27 -20.90 -0.02 2.29
N ASN A 28 -20.33 1.18 2.44
CA ASN A 28 -20.98 2.32 3.08
C ASN A 28 -21.20 3.47 2.09
N SER A 29 -22.47 3.84 1.86
CA SER A 29 -22.87 4.95 0.98
C SER A 29 -22.36 6.34 1.45
N ASN A 30 -21.99 6.47 2.72
CA ASN A 30 -21.40 7.68 3.29
C ASN A 30 -19.87 7.75 3.11
N LEU A 31 -19.24 6.66 2.68
CA LEU A 31 -17.77 6.51 2.57
C LEU A 31 -17.35 6.23 1.12
N THR A 32 -18.17 6.60 0.14
CA THR A 32 -17.87 6.40 -1.28
C THR A 32 -16.57 7.10 -1.69
N GLU A 33 -16.25 8.23 -1.06
CA GLU A 33 -14.97 8.93 -1.27
C GLU A 33 -13.75 8.08 -0.88
N LEU A 34 -13.90 7.15 0.07
CA LEU A 34 -12.85 6.21 0.47
C LEU A 34 -12.54 5.23 -0.66
N LYS A 35 -13.60 4.75 -1.35
CA LYS A 35 -13.44 3.98 -2.58
C LYS A 35 -12.82 4.85 -3.66
N ASP A 36 -13.22 6.11 -3.79
CA ASP A 36 -12.65 7.02 -4.79
C ASP A 36 -11.27 7.55 -4.41
N THR A 37 -10.64 7.10 -3.32
CA THR A 37 -9.27 7.45 -2.94
C THR A 37 -8.36 6.23 -2.79
N PHE A 38 -8.88 5.02 -3.03
CA PHE A 38 -8.12 3.76 -2.92
C PHE A 38 -6.87 3.72 -3.82
N TRP A 39 -6.86 4.52 -4.89
CA TRP A 39 -5.76 4.68 -5.83
C TRP A 39 -4.62 5.57 -5.32
N ILE A 40 -4.70 6.18 -4.14
CA ILE A 40 -3.59 6.93 -3.52
C ILE A 40 -2.57 5.98 -2.87
N PRO A 41 -2.97 5.04 -1.99
CA PRO A 41 -2.02 4.11 -1.38
C PRO A 41 -1.46 3.06 -2.37
N LEU A 42 -2.14 2.78 -3.48
CA LEU A 42 -1.73 1.74 -4.44
C LEU A 42 -0.40 2.06 -5.16
N PRO A 43 -0.20 3.24 -5.80
CA PRO A 43 1.09 3.65 -6.35
C PRO A 43 2.19 3.74 -5.28
N LEU A 44 1.85 4.21 -4.08
CA LEU A 44 2.78 4.30 -2.96
C LEU A 44 3.30 2.90 -2.58
N GLY A 45 2.40 1.92 -2.51
CA GLY A 45 2.74 0.51 -2.25
C GLY A 45 3.65 -0.08 -3.33
N ILE A 46 3.41 0.25 -4.60
CA ILE A 46 4.26 -0.17 -5.74
C ILE A 46 5.67 0.43 -5.60
N VAL A 47 5.79 1.72 -5.29
CA VAL A 47 7.09 2.38 -5.10
C VAL A 47 7.86 1.74 -3.94
N PHE A 48 7.21 1.50 -2.79
CA PHE A 48 7.85 0.84 -1.66
C PHE A 48 8.21 -0.61 -1.95
N ALA A 49 7.39 -1.34 -2.71
CA ALA A 49 7.71 -2.69 -3.16
C ALA A 49 8.95 -2.69 -4.05
N PHE A 50 9.02 -1.78 -5.03
CA PHE A 50 10.19 -1.64 -5.91
C PHE A 50 11.46 -1.30 -5.11
N LEU A 51 11.36 -0.38 -4.15
CA LEU A 51 12.45 -0.07 -3.22
C LEU A 51 12.85 -1.28 -2.37
N ALA A 52 11.89 -2.09 -1.92
CA ALA A 52 12.18 -3.32 -1.17
C ALA A 52 12.91 -4.35 -2.05
N PHE A 53 12.49 -4.53 -3.30
CA PHE A 53 13.15 -5.43 -4.26
C PHE A 53 14.56 -4.97 -4.62
N LYS A 54 14.77 -3.70 -4.93
CA LYS A 54 16.10 -3.13 -5.20
C LYS A 54 17.04 -3.28 -3.99
N ASN A 55 16.51 -3.18 -2.77
CA ASN A 55 17.30 -3.30 -1.54
C ASN A 55 17.55 -4.75 -1.09
N ARG A 56 16.82 -5.73 -1.64
CA ARG A 56 17.20 -7.15 -1.59
C ARG A 56 18.34 -7.39 -2.58
N LYS A 57 19.55 -7.02 -2.17
CA LYS A 57 20.76 -7.55 -2.82
C LYS A 57 20.72 -9.08 -2.64
N PRO A 58 20.74 -9.90 -3.70
CA PRO A 58 20.94 -11.34 -3.55
C PRO A 58 22.29 -11.50 -2.84
N SER A 59 22.24 -12.01 -1.61
CA SER A 59 23.44 -12.35 -0.84
C SER A 59 23.97 -13.70 -1.29
#